data_AF-B9EBQ0-F1
#
_entry.id   AF-B9EBQ0-F1
#
_cell.length_a   1.000
_cell.length_b   1.000
_cell.length_c   1.000
_cell.angle_alpha   90.00
_cell.angle_beta   90.00
_cell.angle_gamma   90.00
#
_symmetry.space_group_name_H-M   'P 1'
#
loop_
_entity.id
_entity.type
_entity.pdbx_description
1 polymer ?
#
loop_
_entity_poly.entity_id
_entity_poly.type
_entity_poly.pdbx_seq_one_letter_code
_entity_poly.pdbx_strand_id
1 'polypeptide(L)'
;MVEMSGYTLSNHAFQRFWERVQHGVSKKKATEWVENAIKKGINCGGEDDRHYYRYEDYKIVVSPTNKTIITIYNVSVFNNKELNNEIHEMIVAKVNRELKLSFKAKRKHMIQYHEASINHLKVNNPATKNIIKEDINELRSLLVRIDDDIEAIKKTAKKYHVNEDKLYLME
;
A
#
# COMPACT_ATOMS: atom_id res chain seq x y z
N MET A 1 -35.24 -7.50 4.43
CA MET A 1 -35.07 -7.27 5.88
C MET A 1 -33.67 -6.76 6.09
N VAL A 2 -33.53 -5.51 6.55
CA VAL A 2 -32.22 -4.88 6.77
C VAL A 2 -31.83 -5.20 8.21
N GLU A 3 -30.84 -6.08 8.41
CA GLU A 3 -30.27 -6.33 9.74
C GLU A 3 -29.67 -5.03 10.29
N MET A 4 -30.34 -4.47 11.30
CA MET A 4 -29.80 -3.36 12.08
C MET A 4 -28.71 -3.87 13.03
N SER A 5 -27.47 -3.44 12.77
CA SER A 5 -26.46 -2.98 13.74
C SER A 5 -26.46 -3.67 15.13
N GLY A 6 -25.49 -4.55 15.37
CA GLY A 6 -25.42 -5.38 16.57
C GLY A 6 -24.57 -4.84 17.72
N TYR A 7 -24.03 -3.62 17.66
CA TYR A 7 -23.16 -3.09 18.72
C TYR A 7 -23.82 -1.98 19.55
N THR A 8 -23.61 -2.03 20.87
CA THR A 8 -24.08 -0.99 21.80
C THR A 8 -22.91 -0.13 22.27
N LEU A 9 -22.99 1.18 22.08
CA LEU A 9 -21.97 2.12 22.57
C LEU A 9 -22.22 2.45 24.05
N SER A 10 -21.31 2.06 24.95
CA SER A 10 -21.41 2.42 26.37
C SER A 10 -21.28 3.94 26.56
N ASN A 11 -21.79 4.47 27.68
CA ASN A 11 -21.66 5.90 27.99
C ASN A 11 -20.19 6.31 28.13
N HIS A 12 -19.35 5.44 28.70
CA HIS A 12 -17.91 5.67 28.77
C HIS A 12 -17.29 5.75 27.38
N ALA A 13 -17.56 4.77 26.50
CA ALA A 13 -17.06 4.80 25.13
C ALA A 13 -17.57 6.01 24.34
N PHE A 14 -18.81 6.44 24.57
CA PHE A 14 -19.35 7.64 23.92
C PHE A 14 -18.64 8.92 24.38
N GLN A 15 -18.37 9.05 25.68
CA GLN A 15 -17.54 10.15 26.18
C GLN A 15 -16.15 10.13 25.55
N ARG A 16 -15.50 8.96 25.47
CA ARG A 16 -14.19 8.82 24.83
C ARG A 16 -14.22 9.12 23.33
N PHE A 17 -15.28 8.73 22.64
CA PHE A 17 -15.51 9.09 21.24
C PHE A 17 -15.58 10.60 21.08
N TRP A 18 -16.36 11.26 21.93
CA TRP A 18 -16.53 12.71 21.89
C TRP A 18 -15.20 13.44 22.13
N GLU A 19 -14.41 12.99 23.11
CA GLU A 19 -13.09 13.55 23.45
C GLU A 19 -11.99 13.30 22.39
N ARG A 20 -12.07 12.20 21.62
CA ARG A 20 -10.91 11.69 20.84
C ARG A 20 -11.16 11.56 19.34
N VAL A 21 -12.41 11.42 18.94
CA VAL A 21 -12.81 11.17 17.54
C VAL A 21 -13.53 12.39 17.00
N GLN A 22 -14.66 12.78 17.61
CA GLN A 22 -15.44 13.89 17.11
C GLN A 22 -16.38 14.50 18.16
N HIS A 23 -16.21 15.80 18.42
CA HIS A 23 -17.09 16.58 19.29
C HIS A 23 -18.43 16.92 18.61
N GLY A 24 -19.48 17.09 19.42
CA GLY A 24 -20.80 17.60 19.00
C GLY A 24 -21.68 16.59 18.25
N VAL A 25 -21.29 15.31 18.22
CA VAL A 25 -22.02 14.25 17.49
C VAL A 25 -22.97 13.50 18.42
N SER A 26 -24.15 13.11 17.90
CA SER A 26 -25.11 12.31 18.65
C SER A 26 -24.61 10.88 18.87
N LYS A 27 -25.07 10.25 19.97
CA LYS A 27 -24.69 8.87 20.31
C LYS A 27 -24.96 7.87 19.18
N LYS A 28 -26.07 8.04 18.45
CA LYS A 28 -26.42 7.21 17.29
C LYS A 28 -25.37 7.29 16.17
N LYS A 29 -24.98 8.50 15.77
CA LYS A 29 -23.95 8.71 14.75
C LYS A 29 -22.58 8.19 15.19
N ALA A 30 -22.25 8.34 16.48
CA ALA A 30 -21.04 7.76 17.04
C ALA A 30 -21.06 6.22 16.98
N THR A 31 -22.19 5.58 17.29
CA THR A 31 -22.34 4.12 17.14
C THR A 31 -22.16 3.68 15.69
N GLU A 32 -22.81 4.35 14.74
CA GLU A 32 -22.66 4.05 13.30
C GLU A 32 -21.20 4.16 12.82
N TRP A 33 -20.47 5.18 13.29
CA TRP A 33 -19.05 5.33 13.00
C TRP A 33 -18.24 4.16 13.56
N VAL A 34 -18.44 3.79 14.83
CA VAL A 34 -17.69 2.70 15.47
C VAL A 34 -17.98 1.36 14.81
N GLU A 35 -19.23 1.10 14.42
CA GLU A 35 -19.57 -0.12 13.69
C GLU A 35 -18.89 -0.19 12.32
N ASN A 36 -18.82 0.93 11.60
CA ASN A 36 -18.09 1.01 10.34
C ASN A 36 -16.59 0.80 10.55
N ALA A 37 -16.03 1.40 11.60
CA ALA A 37 -14.64 1.24 12.00
C ALA A 37 -14.31 -0.23 12.37
N ILE A 38 -15.21 -0.93 13.06
CA ILE A 38 -15.06 -2.36 13.36
C ILE A 38 -15.13 -3.20 12.08
N LYS A 39 -16.08 -2.92 11.17
CA LYS A 39 -16.25 -3.66 9.90
C LYS A 39 -15.05 -3.51 8.97
N LYS A 40 -14.45 -2.33 8.91
CA LYS A 40 -13.30 -2.01 8.05
C LYS A 40 -11.95 -2.24 8.74
N GLY A 41 -11.95 -2.30 10.06
CA GLY A 41 -10.76 -2.39 10.89
C GLY A 41 -10.16 -3.80 10.92
N ILE A 42 -8.96 -3.88 11.48
CA ILE A 42 -8.23 -5.14 11.67
C ILE A 42 -8.52 -5.65 13.08
N ASN A 43 -8.93 -6.91 13.21
CA ASN A 43 -9.04 -7.59 14.51
C ASN A 43 -7.62 -7.88 15.03
N CYS A 44 -7.26 -7.29 16.17
CA CYS A 44 -5.94 -7.40 16.78
C CYS A 44 -5.88 -8.48 17.88
N GLY A 45 -6.87 -9.37 17.94
CA GLY A 45 -6.98 -10.40 18.97
C GLY A 45 -7.82 -9.96 20.16
N GLY A 46 -7.73 -10.73 21.25
CA GLY A 46 -8.49 -10.47 22.47
C GLY A 46 -7.79 -10.97 23.73
N GLU A 47 -8.08 -10.33 24.85
CA GLU A 47 -7.52 -10.60 26.17
C GLU A 47 -8.61 -10.32 27.21
N ASP A 48 -8.72 -11.15 28.25
CA ASP A 48 -9.72 -11.02 29.33
C ASP A 48 -11.17 -10.79 28.84
N ASP A 49 -11.66 -11.64 27.93
CA ASP A 49 -13.01 -11.54 27.36
C ASP A 49 -13.28 -10.18 26.68
N ARG A 50 -12.28 -9.62 25.98
CA ARG A 50 -12.41 -8.40 25.17
C ARG A 50 -11.81 -8.62 23.81
N HIS A 51 -12.49 -8.12 22.77
CA HIS A 51 -11.95 -8.02 21.42
C HIS A 51 -11.40 -6.63 21.15
N TYR A 52 -10.28 -6.60 20.46
CA TYR A 52 -9.61 -5.39 20.05
C TYR A 52 -9.70 -5.23 18.53
N TYR A 53 -10.21 -4.08 18.09
CA TYR A 53 -10.24 -3.69 16.68
C TYR A 53 -9.39 -2.45 16.49
N ARG A 54 -8.58 -2.41 15.44
CA ARG A 54 -7.83 -1.22 15.04
C ARG A 54 -8.39 -0.67 13.74
N TYR A 55 -8.70 0.62 13.74
CA TYR A 55 -9.15 1.35 12.57
C TYR A 55 -8.51 2.74 12.59
N GLU A 56 -7.75 3.06 11.54
CA GLU A 56 -6.93 4.27 11.48
C GLU A 56 -6.04 4.39 12.74
N ASP A 57 -6.08 5.55 13.40
CA ASP A 57 -5.35 5.83 14.64
C ASP A 57 -6.11 5.40 15.90
N TYR A 58 -7.18 4.61 15.78
CA TYR A 58 -8.04 4.25 16.90
C TYR A 58 -8.00 2.75 17.20
N LYS A 59 -7.90 2.43 18.50
CA LYS A 59 -8.14 1.09 19.03
C LYS A 59 -9.47 1.07 19.75
N ILE A 60 -10.37 0.23 19.27
CA ILE A 60 -11.73 0.05 19.78
C ILE A 60 -11.75 -1.25 20.59
N VAL A 61 -12.26 -1.17 21.82
CA VAL A 61 -12.38 -2.32 22.71
C VAL A 61 -13.84 -2.71 22.84
N VAL A 62 -14.13 -3.99 22.57
CA VAL A 62 -15.48 -4.53 22.52
C VAL A 62 -15.59 -5.73 23.45
N SER A 63 -16.64 -5.78 24.25
CA SER A 63 -17.02 -7.02 24.95
C SER A 63 -17.68 -7.98 23.95
N PRO A 64 -17.17 -9.20 23.74
CA PRO A 64 -17.80 -10.21 22.89
C PRO A 64 -19.16 -10.62 23.43
N THR A 65 -19.29 -10.76 24.75
CA THR A 65 -20.45 -11.29 25.45
C THR A 65 -21.73 -10.51 25.15
N ASN A 66 -21.64 -9.17 25.12
CA ASN A 66 -22.82 -8.29 24.91
C ASN A 66 -22.70 -7.37 23.69
N LYS A 67 -21.66 -7.55 22.85
CA LYS A 67 -21.32 -6.63 21.75
C LYS A 67 -21.29 -5.16 22.19
N THR A 68 -20.85 -4.92 23.43
CA THR A 68 -20.77 -3.57 24.00
C THR A 68 -19.41 -2.98 23.70
N ILE A 69 -19.39 -1.80 23.08
CA ILE A 69 -18.17 -1.02 22.91
C ILE A 69 -17.84 -0.39 24.26
N ILE A 70 -16.73 -0.82 24.86
CA ILE A 70 -16.30 -0.44 26.21
C ILE A 70 -15.60 0.92 26.16
N THR A 71 -14.72 1.13 25.19
CA THR A 71 -13.87 2.32 25.12
C THR A 71 -13.19 2.43 23.75
N ILE A 72 -12.68 3.63 23.45
CA ILE A 72 -11.96 3.96 22.23
C ILE A 72 -10.70 4.71 22.63
N TYR A 73 -9.53 4.21 22.25
CA TYR A 73 -8.24 4.82 22.51
C TYR A 73 -7.63 5.33 21.21
N ASN A 74 -6.92 6.44 21.29
CA ASN A 74 -6.00 6.80 20.21
C ASN A 74 -4.74 5.93 20.38
N VAL A 75 -4.33 5.24 19.33
CA VAL A 75 -3.10 4.46 19.26
C VAL A 75 -1.88 5.40 19.29
N SER A 76 -2.09 6.71 19.16
CA SER A 76 -1.04 7.73 19.18
C SER A 76 -0.24 7.83 20.48
N VAL A 77 -0.59 7.11 21.55
CA VAL A 77 0.29 6.95 22.73
C VAL A 77 1.55 6.14 22.38
N PHE A 78 1.54 5.40 21.27
CA PHE A 78 2.70 4.71 20.68
C PHE A 78 3.08 5.28 19.29
N ASN A 79 2.71 6.53 18.97
CA ASN A 79 3.19 7.19 17.75
C ASN A 79 4.65 7.60 17.96
N ASN A 80 5.58 6.64 17.93
CA ASN A 80 6.98 6.96 17.77
C ASN A 80 7.13 7.48 16.33
N LYS A 81 6.90 8.79 16.17
CA LYS A 81 7.02 9.51 14.90
C LYS A 81 8.38 9.24 14.24
N GLU A 82 9.40 9.06 15.07
CA GLU A 82 10.75 8.66 14.65
C GLU A 82 10.73 7.28 14.00
N LEU A 83 10.18 6.26 14.67
CA LEU A 83 10.07 4.90 14.11
C LEU A 83 9.23 4.87 12.82
N ASN A 84 8.11 5.59 12.77
CA ASN A 84 7.30 5.66 11.55
C ASN A 84 8.04 6.35 10.41
N ASN A 85 8.81 7.40 10.69
CA ASN A 85 9.67 8.04 9.71
C ASN A 85 10.80 7.11 9.26
N GLU A 86 11.47 6.39 10.17
CA GLU A 86 12.50 5.40 9.85
C GLU A 86 11.97 4.28 8.95
N ILE A 87 10.79 3.73 9.28
CA ILE A 87 10.13 2.72 8.45
C ILE A 87 9.81 3.29 7.07
N HIS A 88 9.28 4.52 7.00
CA HIS A 88 8.97 5.17 5.74
C HIS A 88 10.25 5.40 4.90
N GLU A 89 11.32 5.90 5.51
CA GLU A 89 12.61 6.10 4.85
C GLU A 89 13.22 4.78 4.35
N MET A 90 13.12 3.70 5.15
CA MET A 90 13.55 2.36 4.74
C MET A 90 12.76 1.87 3.52
N ILE A 91 11.45 2.08 3.48
CA ILE A 91 10.60 1.72 2.34
C ILE A 91 11.01 2.53 1.11
N VAL A 92 11.19 3.84 1.23
CA VAL A 92 11.64 4.72 0.14
C VAL A 92 12.98 4.25 -0.40
N ALA A 93 13.96 3.98 0.47
CA ALA A 93 15.29 3.52 0.09
C ALA A 93 15.23 2.18 -0.66
N LYS A 94 14.40 1.23 -0.18
CA LYS A 94 14.22 -0.07 -0.82
C LYS A 94 13.57 0.07 -2.20
N VAL A 95 12.48 0.84 -2.31
CA VAL A 95 11.82 1.12 -3.59
C VAL A 95 12.78 1.75 -4.59
N ASN A 96 13.54 2.76 -4.17
CA ASN A 96 14.51 3.43 -5.04
C ASN A 96 15.65 2.52 -5.50
N ARG A 97 16.09 1.60 -4.63
CA ARG A 97 17.07 0.59 -5.01
C ARG A 97 16.54 -0.32 -6.12
N GLU A 98 15.31 -0.82 -5.97
CA GLU A 98 14.69 -1.69 -6.98
C GLU A 98 14.46 -0.93 -8.30
N LEU A 99 13.90 0.30 -8.25
CA LEU A 99 13.71 1.13 -9.44
C LEU A 99 15.04 1.38 -10.16
N LYS A 100 16.10 1.75 -9.44
CA LYS A 100 17.44 1.98 -10.02
C LYS A 100 17.97 0.72 -10.73
N LEU A 101 17.77 -0.46 -10.16
CA LEU A 101 18.17 -1.72 -10.79
C LEU A 101 17.39 -1.98 -12.08
N SER A 102 16.05 -1.86 -12.04
CA SER A 102 15.19 -2.05 -13.21
C SER A 102 15.52 -1.05 -14.33
N PHE A 103 15.74 0.22 -13.98
CA PHE A 103 16.14 1.25 -14.93
C PHE A 103 17.52 0.99 -15.54
N LYS A 104 18.50 0.55 -14.74
CA LYS A 104 19.82 0.15 -15.26
C LYS A 104 19.71 -1.02 -16.23
N ALA A 105 18.87 -2.01 -15.92
CA ALA A 105 18.59 -3.14 -16.81
C ALA A 105 17.91 -2.66 -18.10
N LYS A 106 16.88 -1.81 -18.00
CA LYS A 106 16.19 -1.22 -19.14
C LYS A 106 17.16 -0.53 -20.09
N ARG A 107 18.03 0.35 -19.57
CA ARG A 107 19.02 1.07 -20.39
C ARG A 107 19.97 0.11 -21.11
N LYS A 108 20.47 -0.92 -20.42
CA LYS A 108 21.34 -1.94 -21.03
C LYS A 108 20.64 -2.65 -22.20
N HIS A 109 19.42 -3.13 -21.99
CA HIS A 109 18.69 -3.87 -23.01
C HIS A 109 18.20 -2.96 -24.16
N MET A 110 17.95 -1.68 -23.88
CA MET A 110 17.60 -0.71 -24.92
C MET A 110 18.78 -0.42 -25.86
N ILE A 111 20.00 -0.34 -25.32
CA ILE A 111 21.22 -0.25 -26.15
C ILE A 111 21.35 -1.48 -27.05
N GLN A 112 21.21 -2.68 -26.48
CA GLN A 112 21.28 -3.93 -27.25
C GLN A 112 20.20 -4.00 -28.34
N TYR A 113 18.98 -3.56 -28.03
CA TYR A 113 17.88 -3.50 -28.99
C TYR A 113 18.22 -2.57 -30.17
N HIS A 114 18.80 -1.40 -29.89
CA HIS A 114 19.20 -0.47 -30.94
C HIS A 114 20.38 -1.00 -31.77
N GLU A 115 21.37 -1.63 -31.15
CA GLU A 115 22.48 -2.28 -31.84
C GLU A 115 21.99 -3.39 -32.78
N ALA A 116 21.11 -4.27 -32.29
CA ALA A 116 20.48 -5.31 -33.09
C ALA A 116 19.66 -4.72 -34.26
N SER A 117 18.90 -3.66 -34.01
CA SER A 117 18.12 -2.94 -35.04
C SER A 117 19.02 -2.36 -36.13
N ILE A 118 20.15 -1.75 -35.76
CA ILE A 118 21.14 -1.24 -36.72
C ILE A 118 21.74 -2.39 -37.53
N ASN A 119 22.08 -3.51 -36.89
CA ASN A 119 22.64 -4.67 -37.59
C ASN A 119 21.64 -5.29 -38.58
N HIS A 120 20.36 -5.38 -38.20
CA HIS A 120 19.30 -5.85 -39.08
C HIS A 120 19.16 -4.97 -40.34
N LEU A 121 19.40 -3.66 -40.24
CA LEU A 121 19.40 -2.74 -41.38
C LEU A 121 20.64 -2.90 -42.27
N LYS A 122 21.80 -3.21 -41.67
CA LYS A 122 23.08 -3.37 -42.39
C LYS A 122 23.20 -4.71 -43.13
N VAL A 123 22.57 -5.76 -42.61
CA VAL A 123 22.73 -7.12 -43.14
C VAL A 123 21.79 -7.37 -44.32
N ASN A 124 22.39 -7.77 -45.45
CA ASN A 124 21.66 -8.11 -46.68
C ASN A 124 21.32 -9.60 -46.80
N ASN A 125 22.01 -10.48 -46.05
CA ASN A 125 21.72 -11.92 -46.07
C ASN A 125 20.36 -12.19 -45.40
N PRO A 126 19.37 -12.77 -46.11
CA PRO A 126 18.04 -13.02 -45.56
C PRO A 126 18.03 -13.93 -44.33
N ALA A 127 18.87 -14.96 -44.29
CA ALA A 127 18.92 -15.91 -43.18
C ALA A 127 19.41 -15.23 -41.89
N THR A 128 20.52 -14.50 -41.98
CA THR A 128 21.07 -13.73 -40.85
C THR A 128 20.11 -12.62 -40.42
N LYS A 129 19.41 -11.99 -41.37
CA LYS A 129 18.42 -10.94 -41.08
C LYS A 129 17.25 -11.48 -40.27
N ASN A 130 16.79 -12.72 -40.54
CA ASN A 130 15.75 -13.36 -39.76
C ASN A 130 16.20 -13.66 -38.33
N ILE A 131 17.44 -14.14 -38.12
CA ILE A 131 17.99 -14.39 -36.78
C ILE A 131 18.00 -13.09 -35.97
N ILE A 132 18.56 -12.00 -36.54
CA ILE A 132 18.61 -10.71 -35.82
C ILE A 132 17.19 -10.18 -35.52
N LYS A 133 16.21 -10.46 -36.40
CA LYS A 133 14.81 -10.09 -36.15
C LYS A 133 14.20 -10.84 -34.96
N GLU A 134 14.55 -12.12 -34.77
CA GLU A 134 14.15 -12.88 -33.59
C GLU A 134 14.76 -12.26 -32.31
N ASP A 135 16.06 -11.95 -32.32
CA ASP A 135 16.74 -11.27 -31.21
C ASP A 135 16.07 -9.94 -30.85
N ILE A 136 15.70 -9.13 -31.85
CA ILE A 136 14.98 -7.87 -31.68
C ILE A 136 13.62 -8.09 -30.97
N ASN A 137 12.89 -9.14 -31.35
CA ASN A 137 11.58 -9.45 -30.76
C ASN A 137 11.71 -9.91 -29.30
N GLU A 138 12.75 -10.68 -28.98
CA GLU A 138 13.05 -11.10 -27.61
C GLU A 138 13.40 -9.88 -26.74
N LEU A 139 14.32 -9.03 -27.22
CA LEU A 139 14.72 -7.80 -26.52
C LEU A 139 13.53 -6.86 -26.31
N ARG A 140 12.64 -6.73 -27.31
CA ARG A 140 11.41 -5.95 -27.18
C ARG A 140 10.49 -6.50 -26.10
N SER A 141 10.29 -7.82 -26.08
CA SER A 141 9.44 -8.47 -25.07
C SER A 141 10.02 -8.29 -23.66
N LEU A 142 11.34 -8.35 -23.53
CA LEU A 142 12.04 -8.14 -22.27
C LEU A 142 11.93 -6.69 -21.79
N LEU A 143 12.04 -5.70 -22.69
CA LEU A 143 11.83 -4.29 -22.36
C LEU A 143 10.41 -4.01 -21.85
N VAL A 144 9.39 -4.63 -22.46
CA VAL A 144 8.00 -4.51 -21.99
C VAL A 144 7.85 -5.07 -20.58
N ARG A 145 8.42 -6.24 -20.29
CA ARG A 145 8.37 -6.82 -18.93
C ARG A 145 9.03 -5.92 -17.89
N ILE A 146 10.18 -5.32 -18.23
CA ILE A 146 10.86 -4.39 -17.32
C ILE A 146 9.99 -3.15 -17.06
N ASP A 147 9.27 -2.66 -18.07
CA ASP A 147 8.34 -1.54 -17.90
C ASP A 147 7.14 -1.90 -17.00
N ASP A 148 6.59 -3.10 -17.16
CA ASP A 148 5.55 -3.63 -16.27
C ASP A 148 6.04 -3.76 -14.82
N ASP A 149 7.27 -4.25 -14.62
CA ASP A 149 7.90 -4.35 -13.30
C ASP A 149 8.11 -2.98 -12.66
N ILE A 150 8.58 -1.98 -13.43
CA ILE A 150 8.74 -0.61 -12.95
C ILE A 150 7.39 -0.05 -12.50
N GLU A 151 6.32 -0.26 -13.28
CA GLU A 151 4.98 0.22 -12.93
C GLU A 151 4.42 -0.51 -11.70
N ALA A 152 4.67 -1.82 -11.57
CA ALA A 152 4.29 -2.60 -10.40
C ALA A 152 5.00 -2.10 -9.12
N ILE A 153 6.28 -1.75 -9.21
CA ILE A 153 7.05 -1.15 -8.11
C ILE A 153 6.45 0.20 -7.72
N LYS A 154 6.17 1.08 -8.70
CA LYS A 154 5.53 2.39 -8.45
C LYS A 154 4.16 2.25 -7.79
N LYS A 155 3.33 1.33 -8.29
CA LYS A 155 2.01 1.04 -7.71
C LYS A 155 2.11 0.54 -6.27
N THR A 156 3.13 -0.27 -5.97
CA THR A 156 3.40 -0.73 -4.60
C THR A 156 3.87 0.41 -3.71
N ALA A 157 4.75 1.29 -4.20
CA ALA A 157 5.20 2.48 -3.48
C ALA A 157 4.02 3.40 -3.08
N LYS A 158 3.05 3.59 -3.98
CA LYS A 158 1.81 4.35 -3.70
C LYS A 158 0.99 3.78 -2.53
N LYS A 159 0.94 2.44 -2.38
CA LYS A 159 0.25 1.80 -1.23
C LYS A 159 0.89 2.15 0.11
N TYR A 160 2.18 2.50 0.12
CA TYR A 160 2.93 2.92 1.30
C TYR A 160 3.06 4.45 1.41
N HIS A 161 2.26 5.21 0.67
CA HIS A 161 2.25 6.68 0.67
C HIS A 161 3.62 7.30 0.32
N VAL A 162 4.43 6.61 -0.48
CA VAL A 162 5.65 7.21 -1.04
C VAL A 162 5.25 8.10 -2.22
N ASN A 163 5.55 9.40 -2.10
CA ASN A 163 5.29 10.37 -3.15
C ASN A 163 6.22 10.15 -4.36
N GLU A 164 5.74 10.48 -5.56
CA GLU A 164 6.49 10.29 -6.81
C GLU A 164 7.76 11.16 -6.92
N ASP A 165 7.80 12.32 -6.25
CA ASP A 165 8.97 13.21 -6.18
C ASP A 165 10.16 12.58 -5.44
N LYS A 166 9.90 11.60 -4.57
CA LYS A 166 10.93 10.84 -3.84
C LYS A 166 11.38 9.59 -4.58
N LEU A 167 10.73 9.24 -5.69
CA LEU A 167 11.07 8.06 -6.47
C LEU A 167 12.24 8.35 -7.40
N TYR A 168 13.12 7.37 -7.55
CA TYR A 168 14.17 7.44 -8.54
C TYR A 168 13.55 7.56 -9.95
N LEU A 169 13.88 8.66 -10.62
CA LEU A 169 13.54 8.90 -12.01
C LEU A 169 14.79 8.68 -12.86
N MET A 170 14.64 8.01 -13.99
CA MET A 170 15.67 7.99 -15.01
C MET A 170 15.57 9.32 -15.78
N GLU A 171 16.51 10.23 -15.54
CA GLU A 171 16.80 11.35 -16.44
C GLU A 171 17.56 10.88 -17.69
#